data_AF-A0A323U367-F1
#
_entry.id   AF-A0A323U367-F1
#
_cell.length_a   1.000
_cell.length_b   1.000
_cell.length_c   1.000
_cell.angle_alpha   90.00
_cell.angle_beta   90.00
_cell.angle_gamma   90.00
#
_symmetry.space_group_name_H-M   'P 1'
#
loop_
_entity.id
_entity.type
_entity.pdbx_description
1 polymer ?
#
loop_
_entity_poly.entity_id
_entity_poly.type
_entity_poly.pdbx_seq_one_letter_code
_entity_poly.pdbx_strand_id
1 'polypeptide(L)'
;MLNVNRNRNNNRKEKLLKMKRKIKIFSRKKKKYIPKIIIEEIKEKIKKNSEMLNFLLEKNFYSNDNIKNEIITIEIPEIFSLIKKPDKVFEILQKIINAFKKGVKEIEFDYSKNIELEIGAVSLKNVICLDILRQGVTIGGNFPGCNDLDDDGAIKEKYNQSFELLVFSGLFKKLRMNEKDFIKSQNYYKPLTLPLIGGGKTPIMISCKTFPLGKIEHEITKYFNKALQNINKELNENGERLFDKIIGEVIANCQEHSGEFNQYFCSGHYSKINANIGNYQLTIFNFGQSIAEGFKNSIIPPKVKERMDELLNKHISYFKIFSNWDENALLTLFSLQDRVSRLYDDRKTRGTGTVRFLEAFQNVGGCSCEYCSTMTIISGNSQIIINNDDEICKIENKQISFNKEKSLDYKPDERYVKKLERYFPGTIISLNIFLDRNWLEDKN
;
A
#
# COMPACT_ATOMS: atom_id res chain seq x y z
N MET A 1 -52.77 54.16 22.92
CA MET A 1 -51.91 53.24 22.14
C MET A 1 -50.41 53.60 22.13
N LEU A 2 -49.84 54.19 23.22
CA LEU A 2 -48.41 54.59 23.24
C LEU A 2 -47.57 54.03 24.42
N ASN A 3 -48.17 53.37 25.42
CA ASN A 3 -47.44 52.90 26.61
C ASN A 3 -47.04 51.41 26.61
N VAL A 4 -47.51 50.59 25.66
CA VAL A 4 -47.13 49.17 25.58
C VAL A 4 -45.83 48.94 24.78
N ASN A 5 -45.47 49.86 23.88
CA ASN A 5 -44.26 49.74 23.04
C ASN A 5 -42.97 50.26 23.70
N ARG A 6 -43.04 51.16 24.70
CA ARG A 6 -41.85 51.62 25.45
C ARG A 6 -41.29 50.57 26.40
N ASN A 7 -42.15 49.78 27.07
CA ASN A 7 -41.70 48.73 27.99
C ASN A 7 -41.08 47.51 27.29
N ARG A 8 -41.50 47.19 26.05
CA ARG A 8 -40.87 46.11 25.26
C ARG A 8 -39.48 46.49 24.73
N ASN A 9 -39.25 47.76 24.40
CA ASN A 9 -37.95 48.24 23.92
C ASN A 9 -36.91 48.42 25.03
N ASN A 10 -37.32 48.83 26.25
CA ASN A 10 -36.41 48.90 27.40
C ASN A 10 -35.97 47.51 27.89
N ASN A 11 -36.89 46.52 27.93
CA ASN A 11 -36.54 45.14 28.26
C ASN A 11 -35.64 44.47 27.20
N ARG A 12 -35.77 44.83 25.91
CA ARG A 12 -34.86 44.36 24.85
C ARG A 12 -33.48 45.01 24.95
N LYS A 13 -33.38 46.32 25.24
CA LYS A 13 -32.08 47.00 25.44
C LYS A 13 -31.35 46.49 26.68
N GLU A 14 -32.04 46.23 27.81
CA GLU A 14 -31.42 45.63 28.99
C GLU A 14 -30.98 44.17 28.77
N LYS A 15 -31.78 43.36 28.06
CA LYS A 15 -31.37 42.01 27.66
C LYS A 15 -30.14 42.05 26.74
N LEU A 16 -30.10 42.96 25.75
CA LEU A 16 -28.94 43.13 24.88
C LEU A 16 -27.70 43.63 25.63
N LEU A 17 -27.85 44.51 26.63
CA LEU A 17 -26.74 45.00 27.45
C LEU A 17 -26.21 43.90 28.38
N LYS A 18 -27.09 43.07 28.97
CA LYS A 18 -26.72 41.88 29.76
C LYS A 18 -26.09 40.80 28.87
N MET A 19 -26.53 40.64 27.62
CA MET A 19 -25.90 39.74 26.63
C MET A 19 -24.53 40.27 26.19
N LYS A 20 -24.40 41.57 25.88
CA LYS A 20 -23.11 42.19 25.52
C LYS A 20 -22.13 42.19 26.70
N ARG A 21 -22.58 42.35 27.94
CA ARG A 21 -21.75 42.17 29.15
C ARG A 21 -21.37 40.70 29.37
N LYS A 22 -22.28 39.74 29.15
CA LYS A 22 -21.95 38.30 29.17
C LYS A 22 -20.96 37.93 28.07
N ILE A 23 -21.12 38.44 26.84
CA ILE A 23 -20.21 38.21 25.71
C ILE A 23 -18.87 38.89 25.98
N LYS A 24 -18.82 40.08 26.60
CA LYS A 24 -17.55 40.76 26.96
C LYS A 24 -16.84 40.11 28.16
N ILE A 25 -17.58 39.46 29.06
CA ILE A 25 -17.04 38.62 30.14
C ILE A 25 -16.60 37.26 29.59
N PHE A 26 -17.32 36.66 28.64
CA PHE A 26 -16.93 35.44 27.94
C PHE A 26 -15.73 35.66 26.99
N SER A 27 -15.67 36.81 26.32
CA SER A 27 -14.56 37.18 25.41
C SER A 27 -13.31 37.65 26.16
N ARG A 28 -13.43 38.03 27.45
CA ARG A 28 -12.30 38.34 28.33
C ARG A 28 -11.87 37.17 29.25
N LYS A 29 -12.66 36.09 29.37
CA LYS A 29 -12.34 34.93 30.23
C LYS A 29 -12.08 33.58 29.53
N LYS A 30 -11.97 33.52 28.20
CA LYS A 30 -11.42 32.33 27.52
C LYS A 30 -10.53 32.66 26.30
N LYS A 31 -9.51 33.51 26.48
CA LYS A 31 -8.18 33.09 26.04
C LYS A 31 -7.66 32.21 27.17
N LYS A 32 -8.09 30.94 27.21
CA LYS A 32 -7.44 29.97 28.07
C LYS A 32 -6.03 29.89 27.51
N TYR A 33 -5.09 30.53 28.19
CA TYR A 33 -3.68 30.22 28.04
C TYR A 33 -3.61 28.74 28.37
N ILE A 34 -3.62 27.89 27.35
CA ILE A 34 -3.37 26.47 27.54
C ILE A 34 -1.88 26.46 27.87
N PRO A 35 -1.48 26.11 29.11
CA PRO A 35 -0.08 26.03 29.46
C PRO A 35 0.64 25.20 28.41
N LYS A 36 1.83 25.60 27.99
CA LYS A 36 2.66 24.83 27.04
C LYS A 36 2.68 23.33 27.41
N ILE A 37 2.70 23.05 28.72
CA ILE A 37 2.57 21.73 29.34
C ILE A 37 1.28 20.99 28.97
N ILE A 38 0.10 21.61 28.95
CA ILE A 38 -1.16 20.92 28.57
C ILE A 38 -1.24 20.70 27.06
N ILE A 39 -0.69 21.61 26.24
CA ILE A 39 -0.55 21.38 24.79
C ILE A 39 0.46 20.26 24.55
N GLU A 40 1.56 20.21 25.29
CA GLU A 40 2.55 19.15 25.24
C GLU A 40 1.98 17.83 25.74
N GLU A 41 1.15 17.79 26.79
CA GLU A 41 0.43 16.60 27.26
C GLU A 41 -0.65 16.13 26.27
N ILE A 42 -1.33 17.04 25.57
CA ILE A 42 -2.28 16.70 24.50
C ILE A 42 -1.52 16.20 23.27
N LYS A 43 -0.38 16.82 22.90
CA LYS A 43 0.51 16.34 21.85
C LYS A 43 1.17 15.01 22.20
N GLU A 44 1.49 14.77 23.47
CA GLU A 44 1.95 13.48 24.00
C GLU A 44 0.83 12.44 24.02
N LYS A 45 -0.41 12.81 24.37
CA LYS A 45 -1.58 11.92 24.29
C LYS A 45 -1.97 11.56 22.85
N ILE A 46 -1.84 12.50 21.91
CA ILE A 46 -2.08 12.27 20.49
C ILE A 46 -0.93 11.44 19.88
N LYS A 47 0.34 11.70 20.26
CA LYS A 47 1.47 10.84 19.90
C LYS A 47 1.34 9.40 20.44
N LYS A 48 0.69 9.19 21.58
CA LYS A 48 0.59 7.87 22.23
C LYS A 48 -0.46 6.92 21.64
N ASN A 49 -1.30 7.34 20.68
CA ASN A 49 -2.46 6.54 20.25
C ASN A 49 -2.36 5.90 18.86
N SER A 50 -1.21 5.96 18.18
CA SER A 50 -0.99 5.16 16.95
C SER A 50 0.34 4.43 17.03
N GLU A 51 0.27 3.13 17.22
CA GLU A 51 1.45 2.26 17.19
C GLU A 51 2.12 2.28 15.81
N MET A 52 1.34 2.36 14.72
CA MET A 52 1.87 2.41 13.35
C MET A 52 2.62 3.72 13.07
N LEU A 53 2.04 4.88 13.37
CA LEU A 53 2.72 6.15 13.14
C LEU A 53 3.98 6.28 14.00
N ASN A 54 3.94 5.79 15.25
CA ASN A 54 5.13 5.74 16.10
C ASN A 54 6.21 4.84 15.50
N PHE A 55 5.86 3.63 15.07
CA PHE A 55 6.77 2.72 14.39
C PHE A 55 7.40 3.36 13.13
N LEU A 56 6.62 4.03 12.29
CA LEU A 56 7.12 4.71 11.09
C LEU A 56 8.08 5.87 11.45
N LEU A 57 7.78 6.63 12.52
CA LEU A 57 8.66 7.69 13.01
C LEU A 57 9.98 7.14 13.58
N GLU A 58 9.93 6.05 14.35
CA GLU A 58 11.11 5.36 14.90
C GLU A 58 12.00 4.80 13.80
N LYS A 59 11.40 4.27 12.72
CA LYS A 59 12.11 3.83 11.51
C LYS A 59 12.58 4.97 10.61
N ASN A 60 12.42 6.23 11.03
CA ASN A 60 12.75 7.42 10.24
C ASN A 60 12.09 7.45 8.86
N PHE A 61 10.90 6.87 8.71
CA PHE A 61 10.15 6.84 7.46
C PHE A 61 9.38 8.15 7.24
N TYR A 62 10.12 9.25 7.06
CA TYR A 62 9.58 10.57 6.75
C TYR A 62 10.59 11.41 5.96
N SER A 63 10.10 12.37 5.18
CA SER A 63 10.96 13.31 4.43
C SER A 63 11.53 14.37 5.36
N ASN A 64 12.64 15.01 4.99
CA ASN A 64 13.22 16.13 5.73
C ASN A 64 12.75 17.51 5.22
N ASP A 65 11.71 17.55 4.38
CA ASP A 65 11.19 18.78 3.80
C ASP A 65 10.76 19.79 4.89
N ASN A 66 11.11 21.05 4.68
CA ASN A 66 10.74 22.15 5.56
C ASN A 66 9.29 22.55 5.34
N ILE A 67 8.39 22.02 6.17
CA ILE A 67 6.97 22.38 6.16
C ILE A 67 6.71 23.45 7.22
N LYS A 68 6.20 24.62 6.79
CA LYS A 68 5.82 25.74 7.66
C LYS A 68 4.32 26.04 7.67
N ASN A 69 3.58 25.52 6.67
CA ASN A 69 2.17 25.82 6.49
C ASN A 69 1.30 24.82 7.27
N GLU A 70 0.15 25.28 7.77
CA GLU A 70 -0.85 24.41 8.39
C GLU A 70 -1.60 23.54 7.38
N ILE A 71 -1.57 23.93 6.10
CA ILE A 71 -2.15 23.21 4.96
C ILE A 71 -1.05 22.98 3.94
N ILE A 72 -0.94 21.77 3.42
CA ILE A 72 0.00 21.45 2.35
C ILE A 72 -0.72 20.77 1.19
N THR A 73 -0.16 20.90 0.00
CA THR A 73 -0.55 20.12 -1.17
C THR A 73 0.55 19.13 -1.50
N ILE A 74 0.18 17.88 -1.72
CA ILE A 74 1.05 16.79 -2.16
C ILE A 74 0.62 16.39 -3.57
N GLU A 75 1.48 16.67 -4.55
CA GLU A 75 1.29 16.23 -5.93
C GLU A 75 1.51 14.72 -6.05
N ILE A 76 0.50 14.02 -6.56
CA ILE A 76 0.59 12.61 -6.92
C ILE A 76 1.21 12.53 -8.32
N PRO A 77 2.29 11.73 -8.50
CA PRO A 77 3.00 11.68 -9.78
C PRO A 77 2.11 11.11 -10.89
N GLU A 78 2.50 11.34 -12.13
CA GLU A 78 1.81 10.78 -13.31
C GLU A 78 1.62 9.26 -13.22
N ILE A 79 2.65 8.55 -12.75
CA ILE A 79 2.63 7.10 -12.47
C ILE A 79 2.84 6.89 -10.97
N PHE A 80 1.81 6.41 -10.28
CA PHE A 80 1.85 6.07 -8.85
C PHE A 80 1.72 4.55 -8.67
N SER A 81 2.85 3.86 -8.88
CA SER A 81 2.95 2.40 -8.90
C SER A 81 4.19 1.92 -8.14
N LEU A 82 4.02 0.87 -7.34
CA LEU A 82 5.10 0.15 -6.67
C LEU A 82 5.92 -0.69 -7.64
N ILE A 83 5.30 -1.21 -8.71
CA ILE A 83 5.99 -1.98 -9.74
C ILE A 83 6.92 -1.05 -10.56
N LYS A 84 6.39 0.09 -11.04
CA LYS A 84 7.12 0.97 -11.97
C LYS A 84 7.97 2.04 -11.30
N LYS A 85 7.48 2.67 -10.22
CA LYS A 85 8.10 3.86 -9.58
C LYS A 85 8.02 3.81 -8.03
N PRO A 86 8.52 2.75 -7.38
CA PRO A 86 8.40 2.58 -5.92
C PRO A 86 9.04 3.72 -5.11
N ASP A 87 10.21 4.23 -5.52
CA ASP A 87 10.84 5.37 -4.84
C ASP A 87 9.97 6.63 -4.84
N LYS A 88 9.19 6.87 -5.91
CA LYS A 88 8.23 7.98 -5.94
C LYS A 88 7.04 7.72 -5.04
N VAL A 89 6.57 6.48 -4.95
CA VAL A 89 5.54 6.12 -3.96
C VAL A 89 6.06 6.40 -2.54
N PHE A 90 7.25 5.92 -2.19
CA PHE A 90 7.81 6.10 -0.86
C PHE A 90 8.12 7.56 -0.53
N GLU A 91 8.55 8.36 -1.52
CA GLU A 91 8.69 9.81 -1.37
C GLU A 91 7.36 10.44 -0.89
N ILE A 92 6.25 10.10 -1.54
CA ILE A 92 4.92 10.62 -1.18
C ILE A 92 4.50 10.15 0.21
N LEU A 93 4.67 8.87 0.54
CA LEU A 93 4.34 8.35 1.88
C LEU A 93 5.16 9.06 2.97
N GLN A 94 6.47 9.26 2.73
CA GLN A 94 7.37 9.97 3.63
C GLN A 94 6.98 11.45 3.81
N LYS A 95 6.48 12.11 2.76
CA LYS A 95 5.92 13.48 2.84
C LYS A 95 4.67 13.53 3.72
N ILE A 96 3.77 12.55 3.61
CA ILE A 96 2.57 12.45 4.46
C ILE A 96 2.96 12.30 5.93
N ILE A 97 3.90 11.40 6.25
CA ILE A 97 4.37 11.22 7.64
C ILE A 97 5.09 12.47 8.16
N ASN A 98 5.90 13.14 7.34
CA ASN A 98 6.54 14.40 7.73
C ASN A 98 5.50 15.51 8.00
N ALA A 99 4.46 15.62 7.18
CA ALA A 99 3.37 16.55 7.40
C ALA A 99 2.71 16.35 8.77
N PHE A 100 2.39 15.10 9.10
CA PHE A 100 1.88 14.72 10.42
C PHE A 100 2.88 15.09 11.53
N LYS A 101 4.16 14.73 11.37
CA LYS A 101 5.23 15.04 12.34
C LYS A 101 5.37 16.54 12.60
N LYS A 102 5.17 17.37 11.58
CA LYS A 102 5.25 18.85 11.65
C LYS A 102 3.96 19.50 12.16
N GLY A 103 2.91 18.72 12.41
CA GLY A 103 1.64 19.23 12.94
C GLY A 103 0.79 19.94 11.88
N VAL A 104 0.91 19.54 10.62
CA VAL A 104 0.00 19.96 9.55
C VAL A 104 -1.43 19.58 9.93
N LYS A 105 -2.36 20.51 9.71
CA LYS A 105 -3.78 20.30 9.98
C LYS A 105 -4.51 19.68 8.80
N GLU A 106 -4.09 20.00 7.58
CA GLU A 106 -4.76 19.59 6.35
C GLU A 106 -3.77 19.19 5.26
N ILE A 107 -4.03 18.05 4.60
CA ILE A 107 -3.26 17.58 3.46
C ILE A 107 -4.19 17.47 2.24
N GLU A 108 -3.90 18.26 1.21
CA GLU A 108 -4.54 18.18 -0.09
C GLU A 108 -3.73 17.30 -1.04
N PHE A 109 -4.37 16.32 -1.66
CA PHE A 109 -3.75 15.48 -2.66
C PHE A 109 -4.13 15.95 -4.08
N ASP A 110 -3.13 16.30 -4.89
CA ASP A 110 -3.34 16.70 -6.27
C ASP A 110 -3.07 15.53 -7.22
N TYR A 111 -4.13 14.95 -7.78
CA TYR A 111 -4.11 13.89 -8.78
C TYR A 111 -4.24 14.41 -10.21
N SER A 112 -4.28 15.72 -10.45
CA SER A 112 -4.62 16.30 -11.76
C SER A 112 -3.80 15.74 -12.94
N LYS A 113 -2.55 15.33 -12.71
CA LYS A 113 -1.64 14.76 -13.71
C LYS A 113 -1.54 13.23 -13.67
N ASN A 114 -2.18 12.56 -12.72
CA ASN A 114 -2.00 11.12 -12.52
C ASN A 114 -2.80 10.31 -13.55
N ILE A 115 -2.11 9.60 -14.43
CA ILE A 115 -2.70 8.71 -15.45
C ILE A 115 -2.77 7.25 -14.98
N GLU A 116 -1.86 6.85 -14.08
CA GLU A 116 -1.75 5.47 -13.62
C GLU A 116 -1.71 5.40 -12.09
N LEU A 117 -2.68 4.69 -11.51
CA LEU A 117 -2.67 4.26 -10.11
C LEU A 117 -2.60 2.73 -10.05
N GLU A 118 -1.77 2.24 -9.14
CA GLU A 118 -1.73 0.83 -8.76
C GLU A 118 -2.39 0.65 -7.39
N ILE A 119 -3.18 -0.42 -7.20
CA ILE A 119 -3.86 -0.68 -5.93
C ILE A 119 -2.88 -0.79 -4.76
N GLY A 120 -1.67 -1.29 -4.98
CA GLY A 120 -0.59 -1.40 -3.99
C GLY A 120 -0.21 -0.05 -3.40
N ALA A 121 0.19 0.89 -4.27
CA ALA A 121 0.58 2.23 -3.90
C ALA A 121 -0.56 2.99 -3.20
N VAL A 122 -1.79 2.86 -3.72
CA VAL A 122 -2.96 3.51 -3.15
C VAL A 122 -3.33 2.92 -1.79
N SER A 123 -3.26 1.60 -1.62
CA SER A 123 -3.58 0.94 -0.34
C SER A 123 -2.62 1.34 0.77
N LEU A 124 -1.32 1.41 0.48
CA LEU A 124 -0.30 1.90 1.43
C LEU A 124 -0.59 3.34 1.87
N LYS A 125 -0.82 4.23 0.89
CA LYS A 125 -1.20 5.63 1.15
C LYS A 125 -2.47 5.68 1.99
N ASN A 126 -3.47 4.86 1.66
CA ASN A 126 -4.75 4.85 2.34
C ASN A 126 -4.61 4.42 3.81
N VAL A 127 -3.83 3.38 4.11
CA VAL A 127 -3.57 2.93 5.48
C VAL A 127 -2.96 4.06 6.32
N ILE A 128 -1.92 4.74 5.82
CA ILE A 128 -1.30 5.88 6.51
C ILE A 128 -2.29 7.03 6.70
N CYS A 129 -3.02 7.38 5.65
CA CYS A 129 -4.02 8.46 5.67
C CYS A 129 -5.15 8.19 6.68
N LEU A 130 -5.62 6.95 6.76
CA LEU A 130 -6.65 6.54 7.71
C LEU A 130 -6.19 6.71 9.16
N ASP A 131 -4.91 6.50 9.43
CA ASP A 131 -4.38 6.65 10.77
C ASP A 131 -4.17 8.11 11.15
N ILE A 132 -3.60 8.94 10.27
CA ILE A 132 -3.46 10.38 10.54
C ILE A 132 -4.82 11.10 10.67
N LEU A 133 -5.85 10.64 9.95
CA LEU A 133 -7.22 11.15 10.11
C LEU A 133 -7.73 10.97 11.54
N ARG A 134 -7.39 9.83 12.18
CA ARG A 134 -7.75 9.58 13.59
C ARG A 134 -7.00 10.50 14.55
N GLN A 135 -5.86 11.02 14.14
CA GLN A 135 -5.08 11.99 14.91
C GLN A 135 -5.54 13.43 14.69
N GLY A 136 -6.63 13.65 13.93
CA GLY A 136 -7.25 14.96 13.74
C GLY A 136 -6.72 15.75 12.54
N VAL A 137 -5.92 15.15 11.67
CA VAL A 137 -5.54 15.74 10.38
C VAL A 137 -6.70 15.59 9.40
N THR A 138 -7.07 16.64 8.68
CA THR A 138 -8.03 16.57 7.57
C THR A 138 -7.31 16.22 6.27
N ILE A 139 -8.01 15.53 5.38
CA ILE A 139 -7.51 15.27 4.02
C ILE A 139 -8.50 15.79 2.99
N GLY A 140 -7.99 16.26 1.87
CA GLY A 140 -8.75 16.64 0.69
C GLY A 140 -7.99 16.26 -0.58
N GLY A 141 -8.57 16.58 -1.73
CA GLY A 141 -7.85 16.49 -2.99
C GLY A 141 -8.73 16.76 -4.19
N ASN A 142 -8.11 16.73 -5.36
CA ASN A 142 -8.78 16.75 -6.65
C ASN A 142 -8.66 15.39 -7.36
N PHE A 143 -9.31 15.23 -8.50
CA PHE A 143 -9.35 13.96 -9.21
C PHE A 143 -8.41 13.92 -10.43
N PRO A 144 -8.04 12.72 -10.92
CA PRO A 144 -7.29 12.52 -12.15
C PRO A 144 -7.85 13.27 -13.35
N GLY A 145 -7.04 14.11 -14.00
CA GLY A 145 -7.45 14.86 -15.19
C GLY A 145 -8.37 16.06 -14.94
N CYS A 146 -8.54 16.52 -13.69
CA CYS A 146 -9.44 17.64 -13.38
C CYS A 146 -9.10 18.97 -14.09
N ASN A 147 -7.86 19.11 -14.57
CA ASN A 147 -7.38 20.28 -15.32
C ASN A 147 -7.17 19.99 -16.82
N ASP A 148 -7.53 18.78 -17.30
CA ASP A 148 -7.28 18.30 -18.67
C ASP A 148 -8.52 17.57 -19.21
N LEU A 149 -9.63 18.30 -19.29
CA LEU A 149 -10.91 17.82 -19.81
C LEU A 149 -10.95 17.91 -21.34
N ASP A 150 -11.83 17.12 -21.97
CA ASP A 150 -12.15 17.26 -23.39
C ASP A 150 -13.12 18.44 -23.65
N ASP A 151 -13.48 18.65 -24.92
CA ASP A 151 -14.33 19.76 -25.36
C ASP A 151 -15.75 19.69 -24.77
N ASP A 152 -16.20 18.50 -24.36
CA ASP A 152 -17.49 18.26 -23.70
C ASP A 152 -17.41 18.39 -22.16
N GLY A 153 -16.21 18.67 -21.63
CA GLY A 153 -15.96 18.77 -20.20
C GLY A 153 -15.88 17.40 -19.49
N ALA A 154 -15.68 16.32 -20.23
CA ALA A 154 -15.45 14.98 -19.70
C ALA A 154 -13.95 14.69 -19.52
N ILE A 155 -13.67 13.67 -18.71
CA ILE A 155 -12.30 13.26 -18.39
C ILE A 155 -11.74 12.47 -19.57
N LYS A 156 -10.54 12.84 -20.02
CA LYS A 156 -9.86 12.15 -21.11
C LYS A 156 -9.55 10.70 -20.75
N GLU A 157 -9.68 9.81 -21.73
CA GLU A 157 -9.56 8.35 -21.58
C GLU A 157 -8.31 7.89 -20.81
N LYS A 158 -7.18 8.57 -21.02
CA LYS A 158 -5.90 8.27 -20.34
C LYS A 158 -5.97 8.35 -18.80
N TYR A 159 -6.96 9.02 -18.23
CA TYR A 159 -7.16 9.14 -16.79
C TYR A 159 -8.17 8.14 -16.22
N ASN A 160 -8.93 7.44 -17.07
CA ASN A 160 -10.08 6.62 -16.63
C ASN A 160 -9.69 5.54 -15.61
N GLN A 161 -8.60 4.82 -15.87
CA GLN A 161 -8.13 3.75 -14.97
C GLN A 161 -7.75 4.30 -13.59
N SER A 162 -6.97 5.39 -13.58
CA SER A 162 -6.58 6.07 -12.35
C SER A 162 -7.80 6.58 -11.58
N PHE A 163 -8.73 7.24 -12.29
CA PHE A 163 -9.94 7.78 -11.68
C PHE A 163 -10.79 6.67 -11.06
N GLU A 164 -11.06 5.60 -11.81
CA GLU A 164 -11.79 4.42 -11.33
C GLU A 164 -11.16 3.91 -10.03
N LEU A 165 -9.85 3.62 -10.05
CA LEU A 165 -9.18 3.07 -8.89
C LEU A 165 -9.24 4.03 -7.69
N LEU A 166 -9.09 5.34 -7.89
CA LEU A 166 -9.20 6.32 -6.81
C LEU A 166 -10.59 6.30 -6.15
N VAL A 167 -11.66 6.26 -6.95
CA VAL A 167 -13.05 6.17 -6.48
C VAL A 167 -13.26 4.94 -5.61
N PHE A 168 -12.75 3.80 -6.06
CA PHE A 168 -13.02 2.51 -5.42
C PHE A 168 -12.00 2.09 -4.36
N SER A 169 -10.90 2.83 -4.22
CA SER A 169 -9.85 2.57 -3.21
C SER A 169 -10.30 2.76 -1.76
N GLY A 170 -11.48 3.35 -1.51
CA GLY A 170 -12.07 3.51 -0.17
C GLY A 170 -11.75 4.84 0.54
N LEU A 171 -10.94 5.73 -0.05
CA LEU A 171 -10.70 7.08 0.48
C LEU A 171 -11.43 8.21 -0.26
N PHE A 172 -12.02 7.96 -1.43
CA PHE A 172 -12.64 9.00 -2.27
C PHE A 172 -13.55 9.97 -1.50
N LYS A 173 -14.50 9.44 -0.71
CA LYS A 173 -15.42 10.26 0.11
C LYS A 173 -14.71 11.08 1.20
N LYS A 174 -13.60 10.57 1.73
CA LYS A 174 -12.79 11.25 2.75
C LYS A 174 -11.95 12.37 2.14
N LEU A 175 -11.67 12.31 0.84
CA LEU A 175 -10.97 13.36 0.10
C LEU A 175 -11.87 14.54 -0.29
N ARG A 176 -13.11 14.61 0.20
CA ARG A 176 -14.08 15.69 -0.08
C ARG A 176 -14.42 15.83 -1.58
N MET A 177 -14.25 14.76 -2.35
CA MET A 177 -14.60 14.68 -3.77
C MET A 177 -16.08 14.31 -3.97
N ASN A 178 -16.71 14.79 -5.05
CA ASN A 178 -18.12 14.55 -5.34
C ASN A 178 -18.30 13.46 -6.42
N GLU A 179 -19.12 12.45 -6.13
CA GLU A 179 -19.48 11.38 -7.09
C GLU A 179 -20.22 11.92 -8.33
N LYS A 180 -20.81 13.12 -8.28
CA LYS A 180 -21.41 13.73 -9.48
C LYS A 180 -20.36 14.11 -10.54
N ASP A 181 -19.12 14.36 -10.13
CA ASP A 181 -18.00 14.61 -11.04
C ASP A 181 -17.63 13.32 -11.80
N PHE A 182 -17.95 12.16 -11.22
CA PHE A 182 -17.70 10.83 -11.79
C PHE A 182 -18.76 10.42 -12.85
N ILE A 183 -20.05 10.70 -12.61
CA ILE A 183 -21.17 10.19 -13.43
C ILE A 183 -21.22 10.80 -14.83
N LYS A 184 -20.66 12.00 -15.05
CA LYS A 184 -20.61 12.60 -16.39
C LYS A 184 -19.62 11.91 -17.34
N SER A 185 -18.70 11.08 -16.82
CA SER A 185 -17.53 10.63 -17.56
C SER A 185 -17.62 9.24 -18.21
N GLN A 186 -18.48 8.31 -17.76
CA GLN A 186 -18.54 6.93 -18.33
C GLN A 186 -19.87 6.18 -18.07
N ASN A 187 -20.23 5.26 -18.98
CA ASN A 187 -21.27 4.23 -18.81
C ASN A 187 -20.93 3.30 -17.64
N TYR A 188 -21.40 3.67 -16.45
CA TYR A 188 -20.90 3.15 -15.19
C TYR A 188 -21.14 1.65 -14.96
N TYR A 189 -20.06 0.89 -14.81
CA TYR A 189 -20.02 -0.39 -14.12
C TYR A 189 -19.28 -0.20 -12.78
N LYS A 190 -19.75 -0.84 -11.73
CA LYS A 190 -19.07 -0.86 -10.43
C LYS A 190 -17.98 -1.95 -10.46
N PRO A 191 -16.68 -1.61 -10.46
CA PRO A 191 -15.60 -2.57 -10.42
C PRO A 191 -15.66 -3.40 -9.15
N LEU A 192 -15.13 -4.61 -9.27
CA LEU A 192 -15.00 -5.55 -8.18
C LEU A 192 -13.73 -5.22 -7.40
N THR A 193 -13.88 -4.93 -6.11
CA THR A 193 -12.76 -4.66 -5.19
C THR A 193 -12.72 -5.67 -4.05
N LEU A 194 -11.51 -6.06 -3.66
CA LEU A 194 -11.26 -6.60 -2.33
C LEU A 194 -11.04 -5.42 -1.37
N PRO A 195 -11.96 -5.17 -0.42
CA PRO A 195 -11.82 -4.06 0.52
C PRO A 195 -10.53 -4.22 1.33
N LEU A 196 -10.06 -3.12 1.93
CA LEU A 196 -8.91 -3.16 2.82
C LEU A 196 -9.18 -4.13 3.98
N ILE A 197 -8.41 -5.21 4.03
CA ILE A 197 -8.36 -6.17 5.13
C ILE A 197 -7.08 -5.91 5.91
N GLY A 198 -7.15 -5.96 7.23
CA GLY A 198 -6.01 -5.84 8.12
C GLY A 198 -5.94 -7.00 9.10
N GLY A 199 -4.72 -7.32 9.53
CA GLY A 199 -4.46 -8.20 10.66
C GLY A 199 -3.04 -8.01 11.19
N GLY A 200 -2.67 -8.77 12.22
CA GLY A 200 -1.34 -8.71 12.80
C GLY A 200 -1.36 -8.97 14.30
N LYS A 201 -0.18 -8.99 14.91
CA LYS A 201 -0.04 -9.10 16.37
C LYS A 201 -0.25 -7.76 17.06
N THR A 202 0.12 -6.69 16.38
CA THR A 202 -0.04 -5.31 16.83
C THR A 202 -1.47 -4.85 16.52
N PRO A 203 -2.23 -4.32 17.51
CA PRO A 203 -3.61 -3.88 17.30
C PRO A 203 -3.78 -2.86 16.18
N ILE A 204 -4.77 -3.07 15.30
CA ILE A 204 -5.09 -2.14 14.22
C ILE A 204 -6.17 -1.18 14.68
N MET A 205 -5.88 0.12 14.59
CA MET A 205 -6.79 1.17 15.04
C MET A 205 -7.55 1.87 13.89
N ILE A 206 -7.17 1.60 12.64
CA ILE A 206 -7.85 2.15 11.46
C ILE A 206 -9.05 1.30 11.04
N SER A 207 -9.99 1.92 10.32
CA SER A 207 -11.14 1.22 9.76
C SER A 207 -10.68 0.32 8.60
N CYS A 208 -10.70 -0.99 8.83
CA CYS A 208 -10.49 -2.04 7.85
C CYS A 208 -11.33 -3.26 8.25
N LYS A 209 -11.51 -4.21 7.33
CA LYS A 209 -12.07 -5.51 7.71
C LYS A 209 -10.99 -6.35 8.39
N THR A 210 -11.36 -7.10 9.42
CA THR A 210 -10.46 -8.06 10.07
C THR A 210 -11.11 -9.43 10.05
N PHE A 211 -10.31 -10.47 9.88
CA PHE A 211 -10.79 -11.85 9.91
C PHE A 211 -9.81 -12.71 10.70
N PRO A 212 -10.28 -13.80 11.31
CA PRO A 212 -9.40 -14.86 11.81
C PRO A 212 -8.50 -15.42 10.70
N LEU A 213 -7.34 -15.96 11.10
CA LEU A 213 -6.49 -16.78 10.25
C LEU A 213 -7.27 -17.91 9.57
N GLY A 214 -6.94 -18.25 8.33
CA GLY A 214 -7.65 -19.22 7.51
C GLY A 214 -8.88 -18.65 6.80
N LYS A 215 -9.45 -17.52 7.27
CA LYS A 215 -10.57 -16.85 6.59
C LYS A 215 -10.13 -15.73 5.66
N ILE A 216 -8.93 -15.16 5.85
CA ILE A 216 -8.43 -14.07 5.00
C ILE A 216 -8.13 -14.62 3.60
N GLU A 217 -7.44 -15.75 3.57
CA GLU A 217 -7.10 -16.52 2.37
C GLU A 217 -8.36 -16.77 1.54
N HIS A 218 -9.40 -17.27 2.20
CA HIS A 218 -10.67 -17.58 1.57
C HIS A 218 -11.41 -16.35 1.02
N GLU A 219 -11.33 -15.19 1.69
CA GLU A 219 -11.91 -13.95 1.17
C GLU A 219 -11.13 -13.40 -0.06
N ILE A 220 -9.81 -13.60 -0.09
CA ILE A 220 -8.99 -13.29 -1.27
C ILE A 220 -9.36 -14.23 -2.42
N THR A 221 -9.47 -15.54 -2.18
CA THR A 221 -9.88 -16.54 -3.18
C THR A 221 -11.26 -16.22 -3.75
N LYS A 222 -12.24 -15.88 -2.91
CA LYS A 222 -13.57 -15.43 -3.33
C LYS A 222 -13.50 -14.19 -4.22
N TYR A 223 -12.61 -13.25 -3.91
CA TYR A 223 -12.41 -12.07 -4.74
C TYR A 223 -11.90 -12.46 -6.14
N PHE A 224 -10.87 -13.31 -6.23
CA PHE A 224 -10.37 -13.80 -7.51
C PHE A 224 -11.43 -14.59 -8.29
N ASN A 225 -12.17 -15.48 -7.63
CA ASN A 225 -13.19 -16.29 -8.29
C ASN A 225 -14.33 -15.40 -8.86
N LYS A 226 -14.79 -14.42 -8.08
CA LYS A 226 -15.75 -13.40 -8.58
C LYS A 226 -15.19 -12.57 -9.73
N ALA A 227 -13.90 -12.26 -9.72
CA ALA A 227 -13.26 -11.52 -10.79
C ALA A 227 -13.21 -12.37 -12.08
N LEU A 228 -12.89 -13.66 -11.99
CA LEU A 228 -12.88 -14.61 -13.11
C LEU A 228 -14.25 -14.75 -13.77
N GLN A 229 -15.34 -14.67 -13.00
CA GLN A 229 -16.70 -14.74 -13.54
C GLN A 229 -16.99 -13.63 -14.56
N ASN A 230 -16.28 -12.49 -14.52
CA ASN A 230 -16.45 -11.40 -15.47
C ASN A 230 -15.92 -11.71 -16.89
N ILE A 231 -15.11 -12.77 -17.02
CA ILE A 231 -14.65 -13.34 -18.29
C ILE A 231 -15.20 -14.76 -18.52
N ASN A 232 -16.30 -15.12 -17.82
CA ASN A 232 -16.97 -16.42 -17.87
C ASN A 232 -16.07 -17.61 -17.49
N LYS A 233 -15.22 -17.43 -16.47
CA LYS A 233 -14.38 -18.47 -15.88
C LYS A 233 -14.60 -18.55 -14.37
N GLU A 234 -14.22 -19.67 -13.79
CA GLU A 234 -14.21 -19.87 -12.34
C GLU A 234 -13.13 -20.87 -11.94
N LEU A 235 -12.70 -20.79 -10.69
CA LEU A 235 -11.86 -21.82 -10.08
C LEU A 235 -12.71 -23.04 -9.76
N ASN A 236 -12.20 -24.23 -10.08
CA ASN A 236 -12.77 -25.48 -9.54
C ASN A 236 -12.34 -25.66 -8.06
N GLU A 237 -12.96 -26.63 -7.36
CA GLU A 237 -12.71 -26.88 -5.94
C GLU A 237 -11.22 -27.12 -5.60
N ASN A 238 -10.50 -27.83 -6.47
CA ASN A 238 -9.07 -28.05 -6.30
C ASN A 238 -8.26 -26.76 -6.49
N GLY A 239 -8.63 -25.94 -7.47
CA GLY A 239 -8.05 -24.63 -7.73
C GLY A 239 -8.26 -23.66 -6.57
N GLU A 240 -9.47 -23.62 -6.00
CA GLU A 240 -9.75 -22.81 -4.80
C GLU A 240 -8.89 -23.24 -3.61
N ARG A 241 -8.80 -24.56 -3.33
CA ARG A 241 -7.97 -25.09 -2.25
C ARG A 241 -6.48 -24.79 -2.44
N LEU A 242 -5.98 -24.90 -3.67
CA LEU A 242 -4.59 -24.58 -3.98
C LEU A 242 -4.31 -23.09 -3.78
N PHE A 243 -5.23 -22.22 -4.23
CA PHE A 243 -5.10 -20.78 -4.08
C PHE A 243 -5.15 -20.37 -2.60
N ASP A 244 -6.10 -20.91 -1.82
CA ASP A 244 -6.19 -20.70 -0.37
C ASP A 244 -4.88 -21.08 0.33
N LYS A 245 -4.30 -22.23 -0.03
CA LYS A 245 -3.04 -22.69 0.55
C LYS A 245 -1.88 -21.73 0.24
N ILE A 246 -1.75 -21.31 -1.01
CA ILE A 246 -0.67 -20.42 -1.47
C ILE A 246 -0.80 -19.04 -0.79
N ILE A 247 -1.99 -18.46 -0.76
CA ILE A 247 -2.23 -17.18 -0.09
C ILE A 247 -2.01 -17.31 1.42
N GLY A 248 -2.39 -18.44 2.02
CA GLY A 248 -2.15 -18.72 3.43
C GLY A 248 -0.67 -18.76 3.80
N GLU A 249 0.17 -19.32 2.93
CA GLU A 249 1.62 -19.29 3.10
C GLU A 249 2.15 -17.84 3.08
N VAL A 250 1.61 -16.97 2.21
CA VAL A 250 1.99 -15.54 2.17
C VAL A 250 1.53 -14.78 3.42
N ILE A 251 0.28 -14.96 3.85
CA ILE A 251 -0.27 -14.29 5.05
C ILE A 251 0.43 -14.77 6.32
N ALA A 252 0.74 -16.07 6.42
CA ALA A 252 1.53 -16.62 7.52
C ALA A 252 2.93 -15.99 7.57
N ASN A 253 3.58 -15.78 6.42
CA ASN A 253 4.88 -15.11 6.37
C ASN A 253 4.81 -13.68 6.93
N CYS A 254 3.77 -12.91 6.57
CA CYS A 254 3.56 -11.58 7.15
C CYS A 254 3.43 -11.62 8.68
N GLN A 255 2.85 -12.67 9.26
CA GLN A 255 2.68 -12.79 10.72
C GLN A 255 3.93 -13.28 11.46
N GLU A 256 4.67 -14.21 10.86
CA GLU A 256 5.83 -14.83 11.50
C GLU A 256 7.12 -14.01 11.34
N HIS A 257 7.24 -13.23 10.26
CA HIS A 257 8.51 -12.60 9.87
C HIS A 257 8.63 -11.10 10.12
N SER A 258 7.55 -10.37 10.47
CA SER A 258 7.62 -8.89 10.63
C SER A 258 8.28 -8.38 11.92
N GLY A 259 8.67 -9.26 12.85
CA GLY A 259 9.28 -8.86 14.14
C GLY A 259 8.24 -8.46 15.19
N GLU A 260 8.64 -7.58 16.12
CA GLU A 260 7.81 -7.16 17.26
C GLU A 260 6.60 -6.31 16.83
N PHE A 261 6.85 -5.26 16.03
CA PHE A 261 5.78 -4.52 15.37
C PHE A 261 5.30 -5.31 14.15
N ASN A 262 4.03 -5.72 14.15
CA ASN A 262 3.45 -6.56 13.11
C ASN A 262 2.01 -6.14 12.82
N GLN A 263 1.85 -5.39 11.73
CA GLN A 263 0.57 -5.16 11.08
C GLN A 263 0.72 -5.49 9.60
N TYR A 264 -0.22 -6.25 9.06
CA TYR A 264 -0.32 -6.53 7.65
C TYR A 264 -1.69 -6.13 7.11
N PHE A 265 -1.72 -5.84 5.83
CA PHE A 265 -2.90 -5.41 5.11
C PHE A 265 -2.93 -6.05 3.74
N CYS A 266 -4.13 -6.26 3.22
CA CYS A 266 -4.32 -6.62 1.81
C CYS A 266 -5.51 -5.89 1.21
N SER A 267 -5.46 -5.69 -0.11
CA SER A 267 -6.53 -5.11 -0.90
C SER A 267 -6.34 -5.51 -2.36
N GLY A 268 -7.39 -5.39 -3.16
CA GLY A 268 -7.37 -5.79 -4.56
C GLY A 268 -8.40 -5.02 -5.37
N HIS A 269 -8.12 -4.91 -6.66
CA HIS A 269 -8.93 -4.17 -7.62
C HIS A 269 -8.97 -4.94 -8.93
N TYR A 270 -10.18 -5.22 -9.42
CA TYR A 270 -10.39 -5.82 -10.72
C TYR A 270 -10.92 -4.75 -11.68
N SER A 271 -10.25 -4.63 -12.83
CA SER A 271 -10.72 -3.84 -13.96
C SER A 271 -10.96 -4.74 -15.16
N LYS A 272 -12.12 -4.58 -15.78
CA LYS A 272 -12.43 -5.26 -17.04
C LYS A 272 -11.78 -4.49 -18.19
N ILE A 273 -10.86 -5.11 -18.91
CA ILE A 273 -10.24 -4.50 -20.09
C ILE A 273 -11.16 -4.68 -21.29
N ASN A 274 -11.63 -5.91 -21.53
CA ASN A 274 -12.65 -6.20 -22.52
C ASN A 274 -13.44 -7.47 -22.12
N ALA A 275 -14.23 -8.04 -23.03
CA ALA A 275 -15.05 -9.22 -22.74
C ALA A 275 -14.25 -10.48 -22.37
N ASN A 276 -13.00 -10.59 -22.84
CA ASN A 276 -12.14 -11.75 -22.66
C ASN A 276 -10.96 -11.49 -21.71
N ILE A 277 -10.58 -10.24 -21.52
CA ILE A 277 -9.38 -9.85 -20.75
C ILE A 277 -9.78 -9.10 -19.48
N GLY A 278 -9.31 -9.62 -18.35
CA GLY A 278 -9.40 -8.98 -17.05
C GLY A 278 -8.03 -8.57 -16.51
N ASN A 279 -7.96 -7.43 -15.82
CA ASN A 279 -6.81 -7.06 -14.99
C ASN A 279 -7.16 -7.30 -13.51
N TYR A 280 -6.36 -8.16 -12.86
CA TYR A 280 -6.51 -8.61 -11.49
C TYR A 280 -5.34 -8.06 -10.68
N GLN A 281 -5.62 -7.07 -9.83
CA GLN A 281 -4.62 -6.51 -8.94
C GLN A 281 -4.83 -6.99 -7.51
N LEU A 282 -3.75 -7.43 -6.85
CA LEU A 282 -3.74 -7.79 -5.44
C LEU A 282 -2.47 -7.24 -4.79
N THR A 283 -2.61 -6.60 -3.64
CA THR A 283 -1.48 -6.24 -2.81
C THR A 283 -1.62 -6.87 -1.43
N ILE A 284 -0.50 -7.36 -0.90
CA ILE A 284 -0.34 -7.79 0.48
C ILE A 284 0.92 -7.12 0.99
N PHE A 285 0.84 -6.39 2.09
CA PHE A 285 2.00 -5.74 2.68
C PHE A 285 1.95 -5.79 4.20
N ASN A 286 3.12 -5.76 4.82
CA ASN A 286 3.26 -5.60 6.26
C ASN A 286 4.19 -4.45 6.59
N PHE A 287 3.94 -3.83 7.73
CA PHE A 287 4.86 -2.95 8.42
C PHE A 287 5.60 -3.75 9.49
N GLY A 288 6.92 -3.57 9.58
CA GLY A 288 7.77 -4.28 10.52
C GLY A 288 9.21 -4.37 10.02
N GLN A 289 9.88 -5.47 10.34
CA GLN A 289 11.20 -5.77 9.80
C GLN A 289 11.12 -6.12 8.31
N SER A 290 12.07 -5.60 7.53
CA SER A 290 12.37 -6.13 6.20
C SER A 290 12.96 -7.54 6.30
N ILE A 291 12.93 -8.26 5.19
CA ILE A 291 13.49 -9.61 5.08
C ILE A 291 14.98 -9.60 5.43
N ALA A 292 15.75 -8.66 4.86
CA ALA A 292 17.17 -8.53 5.12
C ALA A 292 17.47 -8.24 6.61
N GLU A 293 16.74 -7.31 7.24
CA GLU A 293 16.83 -7.10 8.70
C GLU A 293 16.49 -8.38 9.47
N GLY A 294 15.51 -9.13 8.99
CA GLY A 294 15.09 -10.39 9.58
C GLY A 294 16.20 -11.45 9.60
N PHE A 295 17.00 -11.58 8.54
CA PHE A 295 18.18 -12.44 8.54
C PHE A 295 19.28 -11.88 9.45
N LYS A 296 19.62 -10.60 9.32
CA LYS A 296 20.72 -9.98 10.07
C LYS A 296 20.52 -9.99 11.59
N ASN A 297 19.28 -9.88 12.05
CA ASN A 297 18.96 -9.71 13.46
C ASN A 297 18.44 -10.97 14.17
N SER A 298 18.34 -12.12 13.46
CA SER A 298 17.82 -13.37 14.04
C SER A 298 18.89 -14.43 14.18
N ILE A 299 18.68 -15.37 15.10
CA ILE A 299 19.45 -16.62 15.13
C ILE A 299 18.96 -17.48 13.96
N ILE A 300 19.79 -17.60 12.93
CA ILE A 300 19.51 -18.39 11.72
C ILE A 300 20.01 -19.84 11.92
N PRO A 301 19.29 -20.86 11.41
CA PRO A 301 19.78 -22.23 11.39
C PRO A 301 21.17 -22.36 10.74
N PRO A 302 22.12 -23.15 11.30
CA PRO A 302 23.50 -23.21 10.83
C PRO A 302 23.66 -23.44 9.32
N LYS A 303 22.89 -24.37 8.76
CA LYS A 303 22.90 -24.70 7.33
C LYS A 303 22.44 -23.55 6.43
N VAL A 304 21.46 -22.76 6.89
CA VAL A 304 21.00 -21.58 6.15
C VAL A 304 22.04 -20.46 6.25
N LYS A 305 22.66 -20.31 7.43
CA LYS A 305 23.72 -19.32 7.67
C LYS A 305 24.97 -19.59 6.82
N GLU A 306 25.42 -20.83 6.75
CA GLU A 306 26.57 -21.23 5.91
C GLU A 306 26.34 -20.86 4.43
N ARG A 307 25.19 -21.26 3.86
CA ARG A 307 24.81 -20.90 2.48
C ARG A 307 24.73 -19.38 2.27
N MET A 308 24.21 -18.65 3.27
CA MET A 308 24.11 -17.20 3.24
C MET A 308 25.51 -16.57 3.22
N ASP A 309 26.41 -16.98 4.12
CA ASP A 309 27.75 -16.44 4.26
C ASP A 309 28.60 -16.74 3.01
N GLU A 310 28.51 -17.96 2.46
CA GLU A 310 29.12 -18.32 1.18
C GLU A 310 28.67 -17.40 0.04
N LEU A 311 27.36 -17.19 -0.08
CA LEU A 311 26.79 -16.36 -1.13
C LEU A 311 27.16 -14.88 -0.96
N LEU A 312 27.14 -14.36 0.27
CA LEU A 312 27.59 -13.01 0.58
C LEU A 312 29.05 -12.81 0.13
N ASN A 313 29.93 -13.74 0.48
CA ASN A 313 31.35 -13.69 0.12
C ASN A 313 31.56 -13.64 -1.40
N LYS A 314 30.79 -14.42 -2.17
CA LYS A 314 30.84 -14.40 -3.64
C LYS A 314 30.46 -13.02 -4.23
N HIS A 315 29.58 -12.27 -3.57
CA HIS A 315 29.07 -10.98 -4.08
C HIS A 315 29.77 -9.74 -3.51
N ILE A 316 30.72 -9.88 -2.57
CA ILE A 316 31.42 -8.74 -1.94
C ILE A 316 32.04 -7.79 -2.99
N SER A 317 32.63 -8.34 -4.06
CA SER A 317 33.22 -7.54 -5.13
C SER A 317 32.14 -6.76 -5.91
N TYR A 318 31.01 -7.39 -6.20
CA TYR A 318 29.89 -6.75 -6.87
C TYR A 318 29.31 -5.58 -6.09
N PHE A 319 29.20 -5.70 -4.76
CA PHE A 319 28.69 -4.60 -3.92
C PHE A 319 29.58 -3.35 -3.95
N LYS A 320 30.89 -3.52 -4.19
CA LYS A 320 31.85 -2.40 -4.29
C LYS A 320 31.79 -1.72 -5.66
N ILE A 321 31.45 -2.46 -6.71
CA ILE A 321 31.48 -2.00 -8.10
C ILE A 321 30.13 -1.42 -8.52
N PHE A 322 29.03 -2.03 -8.06
CA PHE A 322 27.69 -1.74 -8.54
C PHE A 322 26.84 -1.08 -7.46
N SER A 323 26.50 0.19 -7.66
CA SER A 323 25.69 0.96 -6.71
C SER A 323 24.25 0.44 -6.56
N ASN A 324 23.73 -0.25 -7.58
CA ASN A 324 22.37 -0.79 -7.63
C ASN A 324 22.21 -2.19 -7.05
N TRP A 325 23.29 -2.77 -6.50
CA TRP A 325 23.30 -4.11 -5.93
C TRP A 325 24.02 -4.09 -4.58
N ASP A 326 23.32 -4.50 -3.53
CA ASP A 326 23.87 -4.54 -2.17
C ASP A 326 23.47 -5.82 -1.43
N GLU A 327 24.01 -5.95 -0.22
CA GLU A 327 23.73 -7.07 0.66
C GLU A 327 22.23 -7.26 0.93
N ASN A 328 21.46 -6.18 1.08
CA ASN A 328 20.03 -6.30 1.37
C ASN A 328 19.26 -6.87 0.17
N ALA A 329 19.62 -6.45 -1.05
CA ALA A 329 19.03 -6.97 -2.27
C ALA A 329 19.35 -8.46 -2.43
N LEU A 330 20.58 -8.87 -2.13
CA LEU A 330 20.97 -10.28 -2.13
C LEU A 330 20.21 -11.10 -1.10
N LEU A 331 20.12 -10.63 0.15
CA LEU A 331 19.41 -11.36 1.21
C LEU A 331 17.90 -11.47 0.92
N THR A 332 17.32 -10.46 0.28
CA THR A 332 15.93 -10.50 -0.18
C THR A 332 15.76 -11.57 -1.27
N LEU A 333 16.64 -11.61 -2.26
CA LEU A 333 16.62 -12.64 -3.32
C LEU A 333 16.88 -14.06 -2.77
N PHE A 334 17.84 -14.18 -1.86
CA PHE A 334 18.18 -15.42 -1.17
C PHE A 334 16.97 -15.97 -0.40
N SER A 335 16.18 -15.10 0.23
CA SER A 335 14.97 -15.51 0.96
C SER A 335 13.90 -16.20 0.12
N LEU A 336 13.93 -15.99 -1.20
CA LEU A 336 12.94 -16.56 -2.12
C LEU A 336 13.27 -18.00 -2.50
N GLN A 337 14.50 -18.48 -2.24
CA GLN A 337 14.92 -19.82 -2.67
C GLN A 337 14.24 -20.92 -1.86
N ASP A 338 14.13 -22.09 -2.48
CA ASP A 338 13.60 -23.27 -1.79
C ASP A 338 14.40 -23.59 -0.52
N ARG A 339 13.64 -23.85 0.55
CA ARG A 339 14.13 -24.19 1.89
C ARG A 339 14.99 -23.10 2.53
N VAL A 340 14.84 -21.85 2.11
CA VAL A 340 15.46 -20.71 2.80
C VAL A 340 14.42 -20.05 3.70
N SER A 341 14.60 -20.19 5.02
CA SER A 341 13.82 -19.48 6.02
C SER A 341 14.65 -19.28 7.28
N ARG A 342 14.52 -18.11 7.94
CA ARG A 342 15.14 -17.87 9.24
C ARG A 342 14.56 -18.76 10.36
N LEU A 343 13.38 -19.35 10.14
CA LEU A 343 12.71 -20.28 11.06
C LEU A 343 12.70 -21.72 10.53
N TYR A 344 13.66 -22.05 9.66
CA TYR A 344 13.76 -23.38 9.05
C TYR A 344 14.06 -24.47 10.10
N ASP A 345 13.39 -25.60 9.95
CA ASP A 345 13.51 -26.81 10.78
C ASP A 345 13.36 -28.01 9.84
N ASP A 346 14.34 -28.94 9.84
CA ASP A 346 14.38 -30.11 8.94
C ASP A 346 13.13 -31.02 9.08
N ARG A 347 12.37 -30.91 10.17
CA ARG A 347 11.15 -31.70 10.41
C ARG A 347 9.86 -31.03 9.93
N LYS A 348 9.92 -29.77 9.48
CA LYS A 348 8.75 -28.98 9.03
C LYS A 348 8.92 -28.60 7.56
N THR A 349 7.84 -28.57 6.78
CA THR A 349 7.80 -28.17 5.36
C THR A 349 8.06 -26.67 5.11
N ARG A 350 8.76 -25.98 6.02
CA ARG A 350 9.01 -24.53 6.00
C ARG A 350 10.02 -24.16 4.91
N GLY A 351 9.80 -23.00 4.27
CA GLY A 351 10.67 -22.48 3.21
C GLY A 351 10.33 -22.94 1.80
N THR A 352 9.20 -23.62 1.58
CA THR A 352 8.76 -24.05 0.23
C THR A 352 7.64 -23.19 -0.37
N GLY A 353 6.96 -22.39 0.45
CA GLY A 353 5.73 -21.70 0.04
C GLY A 353 5.93 -20.51 -0.89
N THR A 354 6.99 -19.74 -0.67
CA THR A 354 7.33 -18.59 -1.53
C THR A 354 7.61 -19.05 -2.97
N VAL A 355 8.38 -20.11 -3.17
CA VAL A 355 8.63 -20.68 -4.50
C VAL A 355 7.33 -21.11 -5.17
N ARG A 356 6.45 -21.81 -4.45
CA ARG A 356 5.13 -22.24 -4.99
C ARG A 356 4.26 -21.06 -5.41
N PHE A 357 4.26 -19.98 -4.62
CA PHE A 357 3.53 -18.76 -4.97
C PHE A 357 4.05 -18.13 -6.26
N LEU A 358 5.39 -18.08 -6.42
CA LEU A 358 6.01 -17.53 -7.62
C LEU A 358 5.79 -18.42 -8.86
N GLU A 359 5.92 -19.74 -8.71
CA GLU A 359 5.60 -20.71 -9.77
C GLU A 359 4.12 -20.60 -10.18
N ALA A 360 3.20 -20.46 -9.23
CA ALA A 360 1.78 -20.28 -9.52
C ALA A 360 1.52 -18.99 -10.31
N PHE A 361 2.19 -17.88 -9.96
CA PHE A 361 2.10 -16.63 -10.71
C PHE A 361 2.58 -16.78 -12.16
N GLN A 362 3.71 -17.47 -12.39
CA GLN A 362 4.24 -17.73 -13.73
C GLN A 362 3.32 -18.64 -14.56
N ASN A 363 2.63 -19.57 -13.90
CA ASN A 363 1.73 -20.49 -14.58
C ASN A 363 0.36 -19.89 -14.91
N VAL A 364 -0.10 -18.89 -14.17
CA VAL A 364 -1.44 -18.32 -14.29
C VAL A 364 -1.48 -17.01 -15.08
N GLY A 365 -0.47 -16.15 -14.99
CA GLY A 365 -0.53 -14.80 -15.57
C GLY A 365 -0.23 -14.67 -17.07
N GLY A 366 -0.69 -15.58 -17.92
CA GLY A 366 -0.50 -15.42 -19.37
C GLY A 366 -1.61 -14.61 -20.04
N CYS A 367 -1.22 -13.83 -21.06
CA CYS A 367 -2.15 -13.22 -22.01
C CYS A 367 -1.73 -13.62 -23.43
N SER A 368 -2.70 -13.81 -24.34
CA SER A 368 -2.42 -13.90 -25.79
C SER A 368 -2.09 -12.54 -26.43
N CYS A 369 -2.09 -11.48 -25.62
CA CYS A 369 -2.06 -10.09 -26.01
C CYS A 369 -0.79 -9.37 -25.51
N GLU A 370 -0.67 -8.07 -25.78
CA GLU A 370 0.46 -7.23 -25.36
C GLU A 370 0.58 -6.99 -23.83
N TYR A 371 -0.39 -7.44 -23.03
CA TYR A 371 -0.35 -7.24 -21.58
C TYR A 371 0.53 -8.30 -20.91
N CYS A 372 1.56 -7.82 -20.21
CA CYS A 372 2.46 -8.63 -19.40
C CYS A 372 2.00 -8.66 -17.94
N SER A 373 1.75 -9.84 -17.39
CA SER A 373 1.54 -9.99 -15.95
C SER A 373 2.85 -9.74 -15.21
N THR A 374 2.76 -8.94 -14.15
CA THR A 374 3.91 -8.54 -13.33
C THR A 374 3.62 -8.66 -11.85
N MET A 375 4.61 -9.12 -11.10
CA MET A 375 4.63 -9.12 -9.64
C MET A 375 5.85 -8.33 -9.18
N THR A 376 5.74 -7.64 -8.04
CA THR A 376 6.90 -7.12 -7.32
C THR A 376 6.89 -7.52 -5.86
N ILE A 377 8.08 -7.83 -5.34
CA ILE A 377 8.36 -7.99 -3.91
C ILE A 377 9.29 -6.85 -3.51
N ILE A 378 8.83 -5.96 -2.63
CA ILE A 378 9.67 -4.90 -2.07
C ILE A 378 9.89 -5.18 -0.59
N SER A 379 11.14 -5.20 -0.14
CA SER A 379 11.47 -5.36 1.28
C SER A 379 12.62 -4.45 1.65
N GLY A 380 12.42 -3.54 2.60
CA GLY A 380 13.42 -2.54 2.92
C GLY A 380 13.75 -1.66 1.71
N ASN A 381 15.02 -1.68 1.29
CA ASN A 381 15.53 -0.96 0.13
C ASN A 381 15.70 -1.88 -1.10
N SER A 382 15.05 -3.04 -1.13
CA SER A 382 15.21 -4.03 -2.18
C SER A 382 13.90 -4.23 -2.93
N GLN A 383 13.95 -4.26 -4.26
CA GLN A 383 12.83 -4.60 -5.11
C GLN A 383 13.20 -5.78 -6.01
N ILE A 384 12.32 -6.78 -6.05
CA ILE A 384 12.36 -7.89 -6.99
C ILE A 384 11.14 -7.77 -7.89
N ILE A 385 11.32 -7.86 -9.21
CA ILE A 385 10.28 -7.81 -10.22
C ILE A 385 10.28 -9.14 -10.95
N ILE A 386 9.11 -9.73 -11.08
CA ILE A 386 8.89 -11.00 -11.76
C ILE A 386 7.84 -10.73 -12.82
N ASN A 387 8.17 -11.06 -14.07
CA ASN A 387 7.23 -11.02 -15.18
C ASN A 387 7.14 -12.41 -15.83
N ASN A 388 6.13 -12.59 -16.68
CA ASN A 388 5.88 -13.87 -17.32
C ASN A 388 6.48 -14.00 -18.73
N ASP A 389 7.01 -12.90 -19.28
CA ASP A 389 7.43 -12.84 -20.68
C ASP A 389 8.95 -12.99 -20.87
N ASP A 390 9.78 -12.63 -19.87
CA ASP A 390 11.24 -12.70 -20.02
C ASP A 390 11.76 -14.06 -19.51
N GLU A 391 12.52 -14.75 -20.37
CA GLU A 391 13.19 -16.02 -20.04
C GLU A 391 14.03 -15.91 -18.78
N ILE A 392 14.65 -14.75 -18.53
CA ILE A 392 15.48 -14.51 -17.35
C ILE A 392 14.67 -14.66 -16.05
N CYS A 393 13.37 -14.31 -16.07
CA CYS A 393 12.49 -14.44 -14.92
C CYS A 393 12.02 -15.89 -14.67
N LYS A 394 12.11 -16.80 -15.64
CA LYS A 394 11.61 -18.18 -15.47
C LYS A 394 12.31 -18.91 -14.34
N ILE A 395 11.49 -19.51 -13.48
CA ILE A 395 11.93 -20.32 -12.35
C ILE A 395 12.23 -21.73 -12.84
N GLU A 396 13.48 -22.16 -12.69
CA GLU A 396 13.95 -23.48 -13.10
C GLU A 396 14.45 -24.23 -11.87
N ASN A 397 14.03 -25.49 -11.70
CA ASN A 397 14.45 -26.34 -10.57
C ASN A 397 14.29 -25.66 -9.20
N LYS A 398 13.24 -24.82 -9.04
CA LYS A 398 12.96 -24.02 -7.83
C LYS A 398 14.04 -22.98 -7.48
N GLN A 399 14.86 -22.61 -8.46
CA GLN A 399 15.89 -21.59 -8.33
C GLN A 399 15.43 -20.29 -8.97
N ILE A 400 15.62 -19.19 -8.23
CA ILE A 400 15.21 -17.85 -8.64
C ILE A 400 16.45 -16.95 -8.62
N SER A 401 17.01 -16.63 -9.79
CA SER A 401 18.32 -15.98 -9.90
C SER A 401 18.34 -14.74 -10.79
N PHE A 402 17.42 -14.61 -11.75
CA PHE A 402 17.30 -13.47 -12.66
C PHE A 402 18.60 -13.14 -13.43
N ASN A 403 19.36 -14.16 -13.82
CA ASN A 403 20.49 -14.01 -14.73
C ASN A 403 20.51 -15.16 -15.76
N LYS A 404 21.35 -15.01 -16.79
CA LYS A 404 21.42 -15.96 -17.91
C LYS A 404 22.00 -17.32 -17.48
N GLU A 405 22.85 -17.30 -16.47
CA GLU A 405 23.51 -18.46 -15.88
C GLU A 405 22.57 -19.29 -15.01
N LYS A 406 21.36 -18.78 -14.74
CA LYS A 406 20.35 -19.39 -13.87
C LYS A 406 20.88 -19.74 -12.48
N SER A 407 21.88 -19.01 -12.00
CA SER A 407 22.59 -19.32 -10.75
C SER A 407 22.67 -18.11 -9.81
N LEU A 408 22.54 -18.34 -8.51
CA LEU A 408 22.70 -17.27 -7.53
C LEU A 408 24.13 -16.78 -7.39
N ASP A 409 25.12 -17.51 -7.91
CA ASP A 409 26.54 -17.14 -7.84
C ASP A 409 26.89 -15.89 -8.67
N TYR A 410 26.00 -15.51 -9.59
CA TYR A 410 26.18 -14.37 -10.48
C TYR A 410 25.23 -13.24 -10.10
N LYS A 411 25.65 -12.00 -10.37
CA LYS A 411 24.81 -10.82 -10.15
C LYS A 411 23.51 -10.94 -10.98
N PRO A 412 22.33 -10.69 -10.40
CA PRO A 412 21.07 -10.65 -11.14
C PRO A 412 21.03 -9.45 -12.10
N ASP A 413 20.17 -9.54 -13.12
CA ASP A 413 19.84 -8.44 -14.01
C ASP A 413 19.10 -7.33 -13.24
N GLU A 414 19.60 -6.11 -13.39
CA GLU A 414 19.12 -4.91 -12.69
C GLU A 414 17.70 -4.49 -13.09
N ARG A 415 17.17 -5.02 -14.20
CA ARG A 415 15.76 -4.83 -14.55
C ARG A 415 14.84 -5.53 -13.56
N TYR A 416 15.30 -6.63 -12.95
CA TYR A 416 14.50 -7.51 -12.09
C TYR A 416 14.88 -7.45 -10.62
N VAL A 417 16.13 -7.17 -10.29
CA VAL A 417 16.56 -7.04 -8.89
C VAL A 417 17.25 -5.71 -8.69
N LYS A 418 16.61 -4.84 -7.90
CA LYS A 418 16.99 -3.43 -7.74
C LYS A 418 17.21 -3.10 -6.28
N LYS A 419 18.26 -2.32 -6.03
CA LYS A 419 18.33 -1.47 -4.85
C LYS A 419 17.52 -0.20 -5.09
N LEU A 420 16.58 0.06 -4.20
CA LEU A 420 15.79 1.29 -4.11
C LEU A 420 16.57 2.37 -3.36
N GLU A 421 16.34 3.62 -3.73
CA GLU A 421 16.94 4.77 -3.04
C GLU A 421 16.29 5.01 -1.68
N ARG A 422 14.99 4.68 -1.56
CA ARG A 422 14.19 4.86 -0.35
C ARG A 422 13.87 3.51 0.28
N TYR A 423 14.05 3.46 1.60
CA TYR A 423 13.72 2.29 2.41
C TYR A 423 12.23 2.27 2.79
N PHE A 424 11.60 1.10 2.69
CA PHE A 424 10.27 0.81 3.23
C PHE A 424 10.36 -0.06 4.49
N PRO A 425 9.74 0.32 5.62
CA PRO A 425 9.81 -0.42 6.89
C PRO A 425 8.87 -1.64 6.90
N GLY A 426 9.23 -2.67 6.14
CA GLY A 426 8.50 -3.93 6.06
C GLY A 426 8.67 -4.62 4.71
N THR A 427 7.64 -5.37 4.30
CA THR A 427 7.61 -6.09 3.02
C THR A 427 6.28 -5.86 2.29
N ILE A 428 6.34 -5.74 0.97
CA ILE A 428 5.20 -5.57 0.08
C ILE A 428 5.29 -6.63 -1.01
N ILE A 429 4.16 -7.27 -1.30
CA ILE A 429 3.93 -8.07 -2.49
C ILE A 429 2.79 -7.39 -3.26
N SER A 430 3.03 -7.02 -4.50
CA SER A 430 1.98 -6.51 -5.38
C SER A 430 1.96 -7.31 -6.68
N LEU A 431 0.76 -7.68 -7.09
CA LEU A 431 0.42 -8.48 -8.25
C LEU A 431 -0.41 -7.62 -9.19
N ASN A 432 -0.07 -7.63 -10.46
CA ASN A 432 -0.86 -7.09 -11.55
C ASN A 432 -0.92 -8.17 -12.63
N ILE A 433 -1.98 -8.97 -12.59
CA ILE A 433 -2.16 -10.15 -13.43
C ILE A 433 -3.17 -9.81 -14.52
N PHE A 434 -2.81 -10.09 -15.77
CA PHE A 434 -3.73 -10.09 -16.89
C PHE A 434 -4.09 -11.52 -17.21
N LEU A 435 -5.40 -11.81 -17.24
CA LEU A 435 -5.91 -13.11 -17.67
C LEU A 435 -6.78 -12.91 -18.90
N ASP A 436 -6.43 -13.65 -19.94
CA ASP A 436 -7.22 -13.76 -21.15
C ASP A 436 -7.95 -15.11 -21.18
N ARG A 437 -9.26 -15.04 -21.39
CA ARG A 437 -10.14 -16.19 -21.54
C ARG A 437 -9.62 -17.18 -22.59
N ASN A 438 -9.18 -16.69 -23.75
CA ASN A 438 -8.76 -17.56 -24.85
C ASN A 438 -7.48 -18.31 -24.48
N TRP A 439 -6.51 -17.60 -23.91
CA TRP A 439 -5.28 -18.20 -23.40
C TRP A 439 -5.53 -19.28 -22.33
N LEU A 440 -6.51 -19.06 -21.45
CA LEU A 440 -6.93 -20.06 -20.46
C LEU A 440 -7.61 -21.29 -21.09
N GLU A 441 -8.25 -21.14 -22.25
CA GLU A 441 -8.87 -22.24 -22.99
C GLU A 441 -7.81 -23.07 -23.74
N ASP A 442 -6.77 -22.44 -24.30
CA ASP A 442 -5.68 -23.12 -25.02
C ASP A 442 -4.75 -23.94 -24.11
N LYS A 443 -4.73 -23.66 -22.80
CA LYS A 443 -3.90 -24.37 -21.81
C LYS A 443 -4.57 -25.61 -21.19
N ASN A 444 -5.87 -25.82 -21.42
CA ASN A 444 -6.59 -27.03 -21.00
C ASN A 444 -6.69 -28.01 -22.16
#